data_AF-A0A3C0KQH9-F1
#
_entry.id   AF-A0A3C0KQH9-F1
#
_cell.length_a   1.000
_cell.length_b   1.000
_cell.length_c   1.000
_cell.angle_alpha   90.00
_cell.angle_beta   90.00
_cell.angle_gamma   90.00
#
_symmetry.space_group_name_H-M   'P 1'
#
loop_
_entity.id
_entity.type
_entity.pdbx_description
1 polymer ?
#
loop_
_entity_poly.entity_id
_entity_poly.type
_entity_poly.pdbx_seq_one_letter_code
_entity_poly.pdbx_strand_id
1 'polypeptide(L)'
;GQAVITLYRQDIAELLSQYVKTKGDGWRYPPPEPKGDPRFTDHPARTMFEPLTLANPRALRIPRAYIYCTDKGDAGPQHQGIIQTAARVRAAGWPFYEIKTGHHPMQTAPEELARILLSFA
;
A
#
# COMPACT_ATOMS: atom_id res chain seq x y z
N GLY A 1 -4.65 11.67 13.94
CA GLY A 1 -4.79 10.88 12.70
C GLY A 1 -3.47 10.74 12.00
N GLN A 2 -3.40 9.87 11.00
CA GLN A 2 -2.21 9.66 10.18
C GLN A 2 -2.62 9.67 8.70
N ALA A 3 -1.84 10.34 7.85
CA ALA A 3 -2.02 10.31 6.41
C ALA A 3 -1.01 9.34 5.79
N VAL A 4 -1.32 8.75 4.63
CA VAL A 4 -0.40 7.82 3.96
C VAL A 4 0.93 8.50 3.64
N ILE A 5 0.91 9.78 3.25
CA ILE A 5 2.10 10.55 2.93
C ILE A 5 3.08 10.63 4.11
N THR A 6 2.58 10.56 5.35
CA THR A 6 3.40 10.62 6.58
C THR A 6 4.08 9.30 6.93
N LEU A 7 3.80 8.22 6.19
CA LEU A 7 4.52 6.94 6.30
C LEU A 7 5.84 6.95 5.54
N TYR A 8 6.04 7.92 4.65
CA TYR A 8 7.26 8.04 3.88
C TYR A 8 8.26 8.95 4.58
N ARG A 9 9.55 8.77 4.27
CA ARG A 9 10.57 9.76 4.59
C ARG A 9 10.23 11.11 3.92
N GLN A 10 10.69 12.19 4.53
CA GLN A 10 10.39 13.55 4.09
C GLN A 10 10.73 13.81 2.62
N ASP A 11 11.88 13.35 2.15
CA ASP A 11 12.34 13.48 0.76
C ASP A 11 11.40 12.76 -0.24
N ILE A 12 10.88 11.60 0.15
CA ILE A 12 9.90 10.85 -0.64
C ILE A 12 8.54 11.54 -0.64
N ALA A 13 8.10 12.03 0.52
CA ALA A 13 6.85 12.78 0.63
C ALA A 13 6.88 14.05 -0.25
N GLU A 14 8.01 14.74 -0.30
CA GLU A 14 8.24 15.90 -1.17
C GLU A 14 8.23 15.52 -2.64
N LEU A 15 8.92 14.43 -3.03
CA LEU A 15 8.89 13.91 -4.40
C LEU A 15 7.47 13.59 -4.86
N LEU A 16 6.70 12.88 -4.04
CA LEU A 16 5.31 12.53 -4.33
C LEU A 16 4.43 13.80 -4.44
N SER A 17 4.63 14.77 -3.56
CA SER A 17 3.94 16.07 -3.60
C SER A 17 4.24 16.86 -4.87
N GLN A 18 5.51 16.86 -5.31
CA GLN A 18 5.93 17.49 -6.56
C GLN A 18 5.33 16.76 -7.77
N TYR A 19 5.26 15.43 -7.73
CA TYR A 19 4.66 14.63 -8.80
C TYR A 19 3.17 14.98 -8.99
N VAL A 20 2.38 15.07 -7.91
CA VAL A 20 0.98 15.53 -7.98
C VAL A 20 0.87 16.92 -8.59
N LYS A 21 1.73 17.86 -8.17
CA LYS A 21 1.69 19.24 -8.69
C LYS A 21 2.06 19.35 -10.16
N THR A 22 3.11 18.63 -10.58
CA THR A 22 3.72 18.80 -11.90
C THR A 22 3.16 17.87 -12.97
N LYS A 23 2.63 16.70 -12.57
CA LYS A 23 2.10 15.69 -13.49
C LYS A 23 0.59 15.46 -13.33
N GLY A 24 0.02 15.83 -12.18
CA GLY A 24 -1.35 15.50 -11.81
C GLY A 24 -2.26 16.71 -11.52
N ASP A 25 -1.98 17.86 -12.11
CA ASP A 25 -2.77 19.10 -11.99
C ASP A 25 -3.06 19.53 -10.53
N GLY A 26 -2.25 19.08 -9.58
CA GLY A 26 -2.42 19.35 -8.15
C GLY A 26 -3.46 18.48 -7.42
N TRP A 27 -4.20 17.59 -8.10
CA TRP A 27 -5.27 16.81 -7.46
C TRP A 27 -5.27 15.30 -7.76
N ARG A 28 -4.47 14.82 -8.72
CA ARG A 28 -4.37 13.39 -9.07
C ARG A 28 -2.93 12.88 -9.00
N TYR A 29 -2.76 11.57 -8.78
CA TYR A 29 -1.53 10.83 -8.99
C TYR A 29 -1.66 10.07 -10.32
N PRO A 30 -1.04 10.55 -11.41
CA PRO A 30 -1.01 9.81 -12.65
C PRO A 30 -0.25 8.49 -12.52
N PRO A 31 -0.62 7.46 -13.28
CA PRO A 31 0.19 6.26 -13.40
C PRO A 31 1.65 6.60 -13.75
N PRO A 32 2.64 5.89 -13.21
CA PRO A 32 4.05 6.11 -13.53
C PRO A 32 4.33 5.83 -15.02
N GLU A 33 5.31 6.54 -15.57
CA GLU A 33 5.80 6.32 -16.94
C GLU A 33 7.05 5.40 -16.93
N PRO A 34 7.23 4.52 -17.93
CA PRO A 34 6.29 4.26 -19.02
C PRO A 34 4.99 3.62 -18.51
N LYS A 35 3.85 4.00 -19.10
CA LYS A 35 2.56 3.39 -18.76
C LYS A 35 2.65 1.87 -18.78
N GLY A 36 2.35 1.27 -17.64
CA GLY A 36 2.20 -0.17 -17.49
C GLY A 36 0.89 -0.65 -18.09
N ASP A 37 0.01 -1.19 -17.25
CA ASP A 37 -1.29 -1.68 -17.68
C ASP A 37 -2.15 -0.52 -18.23
N PRO A 38 -2.75 -0.64 -19.44
CA PRO A 38 -3.57 0.41 -20.02
C PRO A 38 -4.85 0.72 -19.21
N ARG A 39 -5.22 -0.14 -18.26
CA ARG A 39 -6.35 0.07 -17.35
C ARG A 39 -6.00 0.97 -16.17
N PHE A 40 -4.72 1.28 -15.94
CA PHE A 40 -4.34 2.19 -14.87
C PHE A 40 -4.84 3.60 -15.15
N THR A 41 -5.53 4.17 -14.17
CA THR A 41 -6.06 5.53 -14.19
C THR A 41 -5.45 6.33 -13.05
N ASP A 42 -5.62 7.64 -13.07
CA ASP A 42 -5.10 8.47 -12.00
C ASP A 42 -5.79 8.16 -10.66
N HIS A 43 -5.02 8.21 -9.57
CA HIS A 43 -5.52 8.06 -8.22
C HIS A 43 -5.81 9.44 -7.61
N PRO A 44 -6.96 9.68 -6.94
CA PRO A 44 -7.23 10.96 -6.28
C PRO A 44 -6.16 11.28 -5.23
N ALA A 45 -5.43 12.39 -5.38
CA ALA A 45 -4.26 12.66 -4.54
C ALA A 45 -4.62 12.80 -3.06
N ARG A 46 -5.75 13.45 -2.77
CA ARG A 46 -6.18 13.80 -1.41
C ARG A 46 -6.26 12.60 -0.45
N THR A 47 -6.58 11.40 -0.93
CA THR A 47 -6.63 10.16 -0.13
C THR A 47 -5.28 9.83 0.54
N MET A 48 -4.18 10.29 -0.05
CA MET A 48 -2.82 10.06 0.45
C MET A 48 -2.40 11.12 1.47
N PHE A 49 -2.92 12.34 1.35
CA PHE A 49 -2.52 13.49 2.16
C PHE A 49 -3.46 13.76 3.35
N GLU A 50 -4.70 13.31 3.28
CA GLU A 50 -5.69 13.55 4.32
C GLU A 50 -5.44 12.65 5.55
N PRO A 51 -5.24 13.22 6.77
CA PRO A 51 -5.05 12.42 7.97
C PRO A 51 -6.32 11.69 8.38
N LEU A 52 -6.23 10.37 8.54
CA LEU A 52 -7.33 9.55 9.06
C LEU A 52 -7.13 9.24 10.55
N THR A 53 -8.19 9.40 11.34
CA THR A 53 -8.22 8.95 12.75
C THR A 53 -9.25 7.84 12.90
N LEU A 54 -8.80 6.66 13.30
CA LEU A 54 -9.68 5.52 13.60
C LEU A 54 -10.15 5.62 15.05
N ALA A 55 -11.31 6.24 15.28
CA ALA A 55 -11.87 6.46 16.62
C ALA A 55 -12.91 5.40 17.04
N ASN A 56 -13.35 4.53 16.13
CA ASN A 56 -14.39 3.55 16.43
C ASN A 56 -13.79 2.34 17.18
N PRO A 57 -14.13 2.11 18.47
CA PRO A 57 -13.56 1.00 19.24
C PRO A 57 -14.00 -0.36 18.70
N ARG A 58 -15.08 -0.45 17.92
CA ARG A 58 -15.51 -1.70 17.28
C ARG A 58 -14.48 -2.25 16.29
N ALA A 59 -13.64 -1.39 15.72
CA ALA A 59 -12.59 -1.80 14.78
C ALA A 59 -11.57 -2.76 15.41
N LEU A 60 -11.35 -2.66 16.73
CA LEU A 60 -10.43 -3.55 17.45
C LEU A 60 -10.90 -5.00 17.49
N ARG A 61 -12.20 -5.26 17.31
CA ARG A 61 -12.80 -6.60 17.38
C ARG A 61 -12.85 -7.32 16.02
N ILE A 62 -12.48 -6.64 14.94
CA ILE A 62 -12.51 -7.24 13.60
C ILE A 62 -11.29 -8.17 13.46
N PRO A 63 -11.50 -9.47 13.16
CA PRO A 63 -10.42 -10.40 12.84
C PRO A 63 -9.60 -9.88 11.67
N ARG A 64 -8.30 -10.13 11.70
CA ARG A 64 -7.35 -9.51 10.79
C ARG A 64 -6.21 -10.45 10.49
N ALA A 65 -5.77 -10.42 9.25
CA ALA A 65 -4.57 -11.08 8.78
C ALA A 65 -3.84 -10.11 7.85
N TYR A 66 -2.55 -10.35 7.65
CA TYR A 66 -1.73 -9.55 6.74
C TYR A 66 -0.99 -10.48 5.80
N ILE A 67 -1.18 -10.25 4.49
CA ILE A 67 -0.50 -11.00 3.44
C ILE A 67 0.56 -10.07 2.84
N TYR A 68 1.83 -10.42 3.03
CA TYR A 68 2.96 -9.63 2.57
C TYR A 68 3.61 -10.27 1.34
N CYS A 69 3.51 -9.59 0.22
CA CYS A 69 4.24 -9.96 -0.99
C CYS A 69 5.73 -9.67 -0.77
N THR A 70 6.64 -10.64 -0.88
CA THR A 70 8.05 -10.48 -0.48
C THR A 70 8.96 -10.03 -1.60
N ASP A 71 8.56 -10.20 -2.87
CA ASP A 71 9.32 -9.65 -3.98
C ASP A 71 9.12 -8.13 -4.01
N LYS A 72 10.17 -7.43 -3.63
CA LYS A 72 10.22 -5.97 -3.63
C LYS A 72 11.04 -5.41 -4.78
N GLY A 73 11.71 -6.23 -5.60
CA GLY A 73 12.47 -5.81 -6.79
C GLY A 73 13.05 -4.39 -6.73
N ASP A 74 12.80 -3.60 -7.78
CA ASP A 74 13.04 -2.15 -7.85
C ASP A 74 12.04 -1.37 -6.98
N ALA A 75 11.95 -1.69 -5.69
CA ALA A 75 11.03 -1.05 -4.75
C ALA A 75 11.35 0.44 -4.66
N GLY A 76 10.70 1.19 -5.55
CA GLY A 76 10.73 2.63 -5.51
C GLY A 76 10.13 3.13 -4.19
N PRO A 77 10.24 4.44 -3.94
CA PRO A 77 9.82 5.06 -2.70
C PRO A 77 8.42 4.68 -2.19
N GLN A 78 7.51 4.37 -3.11
CA GLN A 78 6.14 3.92 -2.87
C GLN A 78 6.01 2.65 -2.01
N HIS A 79 7.04 1.82 -1.93
CA HIS A 79 7.01 0.58 -1.13
C HIS A 79 7.39 0.80 0.35
N GLN A 80 8.01 1.92 0.71
CA GLN A 80 8.51 2.14 2.07
C GLN A 80 7.40 2.07 3.14
N GLY A 81 6.22 2.64 2.85
CA GLY A 81 5.07 2.57 3.75
C GLY A 81 4.60 1.14 4.03
N ILE A 82 4.67 0.24 3.05
CA ILE A 82 4.24 -1.16 3.20
C ILE A 82 5.24 -1.99 4.02
N ILE A 83 6.54 -1.67 3.92
CA ILE A 83 7.61 -2.31 4.71
C ILE A 83 7.45 -1.93 6.19
N GLN A 84 7.27 -0.64 6.49
CA GLN A 84 7.04 -0.16 7.85
C GLN A 84 5.74 -0.75 8.45
N THR A 85 4.68 -0.82 7.63
CA THR A 85 3.40 -1.42 8.05
C THR A 85 3.59 -2.89 8.38
N ALA A 86 4.30 -3.66 7.55
CA ALA A 86 4.60 -5.07 7.81
C ALA A 86 5.33 -5.28 9.15
N ALA A 87 6.34 -4.44 9.45
CA ALA A 87 7.05 -4.50 10.73
C ALA A 87 6.13 -4.22 11.93
N ARG A 88 5.28 -3.19 11.83
CA ARG A 88 4.26 -2.88 12.85
C ARG A 88 3.28 -4.03 13.08
N VAL A 89 2.80 -4.63 12.00
CA VAL A 89 1.82 -5.73 12.04
C VAL A 89 2.44 -6.97 12.68
N ARG A 90 3.69 -7.31 12.33
CA ARG A 90 4.44 -8.40 12.97
C ARG A 90 4.61 -8.15 14.47
N ALA A 91 5.02 -6.94 14.86
CA ALA A 91 5.16 -6.57 16.28
C ALA A 91 3.83 -6.61 17.04
N ALA A 92 2.71 -6.34 16.36
CA ALA A 92 1.37 -6.45 16.92
C ALA A 92 0.82 -7.88 16.99
N GLY A 93 1.57 -8.89 16.53
CA GLY A 93 1.19 -10.30 16.62
C GLY A 93 0.02 -10.72 15.72
N TRP A 94 -0.24 -10.01 14.63
CA TRP A 94 -1.31 -10.42 13.71
C TRP A 94 -0.89 -11.70 12.95
N PRO A 95 -1.84 -12.57 12.57
CA PRO A 95 -1.62 -13.60 11.56
C PRO A 95 -0.94 -12.99 10.33
N PHE A 96 0.25 -13.50 10.00
CA PHE A 96 1.12 -12.93 8.98
C PHE A 96 1.51 -14.02 7.97
N TYR A 97 1.19 -13.77 6.71
CA TYR A 97 1.43 -14.67 5.60
C TYR A 97 2.35 -13.99 4.60
N GLU A 98 3.16 -14.76 3.89
CA GLU A 98 4.05 -14.26 2.86
C GLU A 98 3.79 -14.97 1.55
N ILE A 99 3.89 -14.22 0.45
CA ILE A 99 3.83 -14.74 -0.91
C ILE A 99 5.06 -14.23 -1.64
N LYS A 100 5.82 -15.11 -2.31
CA LYS A 100 7.02 -14.71 -3.06
C LYS A 100 6.67 -14.08 -4.41
N THR A 101 6.08 -12.89 -4.36
CA THR A 101 5.62 -12.16 -5.54
C THR A 101 5.59 -10.64 -5.32
N GLY A 102 5.26 -9.89 -6.39
CA GLY A 102 5.20 -8.42 -6.40
C GLY A 102 3.86 -7.84 -5.94
N HIS A 103 3.57 -6.58 -6.31
CA HIS A 103 2.39 -5.84 -5.81
C HIS A 103 1.03 -6.43 -6.22
N HIS A 104 0.97 -7.23 -7.29
CA HIS A 104 -0.26 -7.79 -7.85
C HIS A 104 -0.32 -9.32 -7.70
N PRO A 105 -0.39 -9.87 -6.46
CA PRO A 105 -0.41 -11.31 -6.24
C PRO A 105 -1.60 -12.01 -6.91
N MET A 106 -2.71 -11.30 -7.14
CA MET A 106 -3.86 -11.82 -7.88
C MET A 106 -3.57 -12.09 -9.37
N GLN A 107 -2.49 -11.52 -9.91
CA GLN A 107 -2.05 -11.75 -11.29
C GLN A 107 -0.87 -12.72 -11.33
N THR A 108 0.06 -12.59 -10.39
CA THR A 108 1.36 -13.27 -10.43
C THR A 108 1.46 -14.52 -9.57
N ALA A 109 0.58 -14.69 -8.57
CA ALA A 109 0.50 -15.87 -7.72
C ALA A 109 -0.96 -16.18 -7.29
N PRO A 110 -1.93 -16.27 -8.24
CA PRO A 110 -3.34 -16.34 -7.92
C PRO A 110 -3.72 -17.58 -7.10
N GLU A 111 -3.14 -18.75 -7.40
CA GLU A 111 -3.46 -19.99 -6.66
C GLU A 111 -2.96 -19.94 -5.22
N GLU A 112 -1.76 -19.40 -4.99
CA GLU A 112 -1.21 -19.25 -3.65
C GLU A 112 -2.01 -18.23 -2.83
N LEU A 113 -2.34 -17.08 -3.42
CA LEU A 113 -3.20 -16.09 -2.80
C LEU A 113 -4.57 -16.68 -2.44
N ALA A 114 -5.20 -17.41 -3.36
CA ALA A 114 -6.51 -18.03 -3.13
C ALA A 114 -6.47 -19.05 -1.99
N ARG A 115 -5.43 -19.90 -1.91
CA ARG A 115 -5.27 -20.85 -0.79
C ARG A 115 -5.16 -20.15 0.56
N ILE A 116 -4.40 -19.06 0.64
CA ILE A 116 -4.27 -18.29 1.89
C ILE A 116 -5.63 -17.69 2.28
N LEU A 117 -6.32 -17.05 1.34
CA LEU A 117 -7.63 -16.44 1.60
C LEU A 117 -8.68 -17.47 2.06
N LEU A 118 -8.71 -18.66 1.45
CA LEU A 118 -9.61 -19.75 1.83
C LEU A 118 -9.26 -20.41 3.17
N SER A 119 -8.05 -20.17 3.70
CA SER A 119 -7.63 -20.65 5.01
C SER A 119 -8.17 -19.82 6.18
N PHE A 120 -8.72 -18.63 5.89
CA PHE A 120 -9.29 -17.77 6.92
C PHE A 120 -10.65 -18.32 7.34
N ALA A 121 -10.82 -18.58 8.64
CA ALA A 121 -12.06 -19.04 9.24
C ALA A 121 -13.04 -17.88 9.52
#